data_AF-A0A2H5Y6R7-F1
#
_entry.id   AF-A0A2H5Y6R7-F1
#
_cell.length_a   1.000
_cell.length_b   1.000
_cell.length_c   1.000
_cell.angle_alpha   90.00
_cell.angle_beta   90.00
_cell.angle_gamma   90.00
#
_symmetry.space_group_name_H-M   'P 1'
#
loop_
_entity.id
_entity.type
_entity.pdbx_description
1 polymer ?
#
loop_
_entity_poly.entity_id
_entity_poly.type
_entity_poly.pdbx_seq_one_letter_code
_entity_poly.pdbx_strand_id
1 'polypeptide(L)'
;MGRRWIGILIPFWGVALGIMLYGILTFLGARFNFVYRAVGGFTALQQASRLAIGVSALMALAAAALVAGVAALRPAPWPRKIFFVLPIWFLFLTVLGLGMFLLQIGTVGPFAALWTAGSALLTLVAVSFVGLRMDLPARVRGWVQGLLGLAGGSGLIAGLLFLVAFLLPLTRGPAPAFAGFPGSFGPGGAPPGFPGPREAFGEASRAFPPAGVPGEGLRREPFAGGPPPGELARVRVAPSTMAIGGGILSALSLLALGMVFWTRRRWSGEESLEVDVGADPAREVPRALGAGGVLTLAALLIAQLIPVPRTNPPVRAVVSWDSPQTQVLWQRACADCHSNETRWPWYTAIAPASWLTALHVNEGRQALNLSELDLARLSPARKARLAEEIAQVIRNGSMPPADYLLTHPEARLTDLEKELLIQGIQETFSR
;
A
#
# COMPACT_ATOMS: atom_id res chain seq x y z
N MET A 1 11.52 41.40 -4.91
CA MET A 1 10.90 40.04 -4.96
C MET A 1 9.39 40.22 -4.99
N GLY A 2 8.76 40.19 -6.18
CA GLY A 2 7.40 40.72 -6.38
C GLY A 2 6.27 39.73 -6.06
N ARG A 3 5.14 40.25 -5.56
CA ARG A 3 3.85 39.59 -5.25
C ARG A 3 3.19 38.79 -6.40
N ARG A 4 3.87 38.59 -7.54
CA ARG A 4 3.35 37.87 -8.73
C ARG A 4 3.37 36.33 -8.59
N TRP A 5 4.12 35.80 -7.63
CA TRP A 5 4.48 34.37 -7.56
C TRP A 5 3.56 33.49 -6.70
N ILE A 6 2.77 34.07 -5.80
CA ILE A 6 1.89 33.33 -4.87
C ILE A 6 0.81 32.53 -5.62
N GLY A 7 0.43 32.99 -6.81
CA GLY A 7 -0.61 32.37 -7.62
C GLY A 7 -0.26 31.10 -8.41
N ILE A 8 1.02 30.72 -8.44
CA ILE A 8 1.46 29.49 -9.13
C ILE A 8 1.71 28.38 -8.09
N LEU A 9 2.15 28.74 -6.89
CA LEU A 9 2.48 27.80 -5.82
C LEU A 9 1.26 26.95 -5.40
N ILE A 10 0.14 27.58 -5.08
CA ILE A 10 -0.95 26.91 -4.33
C ILE A 10 -1.72 25.82 -5.14
N PRO A 11 -2.00 25.90 -6.46
CA PRO A 11 -2.74 24.86 -7.19
C PRO A 11 -1.89 23.60 -7.39
N PHE A 12 -0.59 23.78 -7.57
CA PHE A 12 0.37 22.69 -7.59
C PHE A 12 0.36 21.96 -6.23
N TRP A 13 0.38 22.70 -5.12
CA TRP A 13 0.27 22.11 -3.77
C TRP A 13 -1.07 21.40 -3.54
N GLY A 14 -2.20 21.94 -4.01
CA GLY A 14 -3.52 21.30 -3.85
C GLY A 14 -3.61 19.94 -4.55
N VAL A 15 -3.13 19.87 -5.80
CA VAL A 15 -3.17 18.64 -6.60
C VAL A 15 -2.17 17.59 -6.10
N ALA A 16 -0.96 18.01 -5.74
CA ALA A 16 0.06 17.08 -5.24
C ALA A 16 -0.18 16.61 -3.80
N LEU A 17 -0.77 17.45 -2.93
CA LEU A 17 -1.26 16.98 -1.64
C LEU A 17 -2.42 16.00 -1.84
N GLY A 18 -3.22 16.15 -2.90
CA GLY A 18 -4.22 15.17 -3.32
C GLY A 18 -3.64 13.83 -3.79
N ILE A 19 -2.55 13.83 -4.54
CA ILE A 19 -1.82 12.60 -4.96
C ILE A 19 -1.14 11.94 -3.75
N MET A 20 -0.54 12.73 -2.85
CA MET A 20 0.03 12.24 -1.60
C MET A 20 -1.04 11.63 -0.69
N LEU A 21 -2.20 12.30 -0.56
CA LEU A 21 -3.36 11.75 0.12
C LEU A 21 -3.87 10.49 -0.57
N TYR A 22 -3.86 10.42 -1.90
CA TYR A 22 -4.26 9.21 -2.62
C TYR A 22 -3.33 8.03 -2.30
N GLY A 23 -2.01 8.23 -2.27
CA GLY A 23 -1.08 7.17 -1.81
C GLY A 23 -1.40 6.68 -0.41
N ILE A 24 -1.64 7.62 0.52
CA ILE A 24 -2.00 7.32 1.92
C ILE A 24 -3.37 6.63 2.01
N LEU A 25 -4.37 7.11 1.27
CA LEU A 25 -5.74 6.60 1.24
C LEU A 25 -5.86 5.28 0.49
N THR A 26 -4.98 4.97 -0.45
CA THR A 26 -4.96 3.68 -1.14
C THR A 26 -4.30 2.63 -0.25
N PHE A 27 -3.24 3.00 0.47
CA PHE A 27 -2.63 2.16 1.50
C PHE A 27 -3.58 1.86 2.67
N LEU A 28 -4.23 2.90 3.20
CA LEU A 28 -5.30 2.74 4.20
C LEU A 28 -6.51 2.02 3.60
N GLY A 29 -6.91 2.38 2.39
CA GLY A 29 -8.07 1.85 1.67
C GLY A 29 -7.95 0.36 1.36
N ALA A 30 -6.77 -0.16 1.05
CA ALA A 30 -6.53 -1.59 0.90
C ALA A 30 -6.79 -2.36 2.21
N ARG A 31 -6.40 -1.79 3.36
CA ARG A 31 -6.74 -2.31 4.69
C ARG A 31 -8.24 -2.17 5.02
N PHE A 32 -8.90 -1.10 4.56
CA PHE A 32 -10.33 -0.88 4.79
C PHE A 32 -11.27 -1.61 3.82
N ASN A 33 -10.81 -2.00 2.62
CA ASN A 33 -11.58 -2.79 1.66
C ASN A 33 -11.99 -4.15 2.25
N PHE A 34 -11.23 -4.65 3.23
CA PHE A 34 -11.56 -5.82 4.04
C PHE A 34 -12.80 -5.58 4.93
N VAL A 35 -13.01 -4.37 5.44
CA VAL A 35 -14.10 -4.02 6.35
C VAL A 35 -15.43 -3.80 5.61
N TYR A 36 -15.39 -3.34 4.35
CA TYR A 36 -16.58 -2.85 3.64
C TYR A 36 -17.07 -3.71 2.46
N ARG A 37 -16.42 -4.83 2.12
CA ARG A 37 -16.95 -5.79 1.12
C ARG A 37 -18.36 -6.31 1.48
N ALA A 38 -18.78 -6.19 2.74
CA ALA A 38 -20.04 -6.70 3.25
C ALA A 38 -21.26 -5.75 3.08
N VAL A 39 -21.08 -4.51 2.59
CA VAL A 39 -22.21 -3.54 2.47
C VAL A 39 -22.57 -3.29 1.00
N GLY A 40 -23.62 -3.97 0.52
CA GLY A 40 -24.15 -3.80 -0.84
C GLY A 40 -24.64 -2.37 -1.11
N GLY A 41 -24.37 -1.84 -2.31
CA GLY A 41 -24.83 -0.53 -2.78
C GLY A 41 -23.80 0.63 -2.69
N PHE A 42 -22.71 0.45 -1.95
CA PHE A 42 -21.65 1.47 -1.82
C PHE A 42 -20.53 1.36 -2.87
N THR A 43 -20.49 0.26 -3.62
CA THR A 43 -19.41 -0.06 -4.56
C THR A 43 -19.36 0.90 -5.75
N ALA A 44 -20.52 1.29 -6.31
CA ALA A 44 -20.57 2.17 -7.49
C ALA A 44 -20.03 3.58 -7.19
N LEU A 45 -20.42 4.17 -6.05
CA LEU A 45 -19.96 5.52 -5.65
C LEU A 45 -18.46 5.53 -5.32
N GLN A 46 -17.97 4.46 -4.67
CA GLN A 46 -16.55 4.28 -4.38
C GLN A 46 -15.73 4.04 -5.65
N GLN A 47 -16.25 3.26 -6.60
CA GLN A 47 -15.62 3.05 -7.91
C GLN A 47 -15.55 4.35 -8.71
N ALA A 48 -16.64 5.13 -8.75
CA ALA A 48 -16.68 6.43 -9.41
C ALA A 48 -15.69 7.42 -8.76
N SER A 49 -15.61 7.46 -7.43
CA SER A 49 -14.62 8.27 -6.71
C SER A 49 -13.18 7.84 -7.06
N ARG A 50 -12.87 6.53 -7.05
CA ARG A 50 -11.55 6.01 -7.45
C ARG A 50 -11.18 6.38 -8.88
N LEU A 51 -12.12 6.26 -9.83
CA LEU A 51 -11.91 6.66 -11.21
C LEU A 51 -11.62 8.16 -11.33
N ALA A 52 -12.40 8.99 -10.65
CA ALA A 52 -12.22 10.44 -10.64
C ALA A 52 -10.85 10.84 -10.03
N ILE A 53 -10.39 10.15 -8.98
CA ILE A 53 -9.03 10.34 -8.44
C ILE A 53 -7.96 9.94 -9.46
N GLY A 54 -8.13 8.79 -10.12
CA GLY A 54 -7.21 8.33 -11.16
C GLY A 54 -7.06 9.33 -12.31
N VAL A 55 -8.19 9.87 -12.80
CA VAL A 55 -8.20 10.93 -13.81
C VAL A 55 -7.48 12.19 -13.29
N SER A 56 -7.75 12.60 -12.05
CA SER A 56 -7.10 13.77 -11.44
C SER A 56 -5.58 13.62 -11.40
N ALA A 57 -5.09 12.47 -10.94
CA ALA A 57 -3.66 12.15 -10.87
C ALA A 57 -3.01 12.12 -12.27
N LEU A 58 -3.67 11.52 -13.27
CA LEU A 58 -3.16 11.46 -14.64
C LEU A 58 -3.04 12.87 -15.26
N MET A 59 -4.04 13.73 -15.08
CA MET A 59 -4.00 15.10 -15.60
C MET A 59 -2.91 15.92 -14.92
N ALA A 60 -2.70 15.73 -13.62
CA ALA A 60 -1.63 16.36 -12.87
C ALA A 60 -0.24 15.95 -13.35
N LEU A 61 -0.02 14.64 -13.56
CA LEU A 61 1.23 14.09 -14.08
C LEU A 61 1.49 14.59 -15.51
N ALA A 62 0.46 14.68 -16.35
CA ALA A 62 0.58 15.26 -17.69
C ALA A 62 0.98 16.74 -17.65
N ALA A 63 0.40 17.54 -16.75
CA ALA A 63 0.77 18.94 -16.57
C ALA A 63 2.24 19.06 -16.11
N ALA A 64 2.65 18.24 -15.14
CA ALA A 64 4.03 18.19 -14.67
C ALA A 64 5.00 17.77 -15.78
N ALA A 65 4.64 16.78 -16.60
CA ALA A 65 5.44 16.32 -17.74
C ALA A 65 5.68 17.42 -18.77
N LEU A 66 4.66 18.22 -19.09
CA LEU A 66 4.79 19.35 -20.02
C LEU A 66 5.77 20.40 -19.48
N VAL A 67 5.62 20.81 -18.22
CA VAL A 67 6.51 21.82 -17.61
C VAL A 67 7.93 21.28 -17.50
N ALA A 68 8.10 20.05 -17.03
CA ALA A 68 9.38 19.39 -16.86
C ALA A 68 10.10 19.16 -18.20
N GLY A 69 9.37 18.78 -19.25
CA GLY A 69 9.90 18.60 -20.60
C GLY A 69 10.40 19.91 -21.20
N VAL A 70 9.60 20.99 -21.10
CA VAL A 70 10.03 22.32 -21.56
C VAL A 70 11.25 22.81 -20.78
N ALA A 71 11.31 22.59 -19.48
CA ALA A 71 12.48 22.93 -18.67
C ALA A 71 13.71 22.14 -19.13
N ALA A 72 13.58 20.81 -19.32
CA ALA A 72 14.67 19.95 -19.74
C ALA A 72 15.23 20.32 -21.12
N LEU A 73 14.42 20.89 -22.02
CA LEU A 73 14.84 21.34 -23.35
C LEU A 73 15.47 22.74 -23.38
N ARG A 74 15.42 23.51 -22.28
CA ARG A 74 16.03 24.83 -22.24
C ARG A 74 17.56 24.77 -22.44
N PRO A 75 18.13 25.62 -23.30
CA PRO A 75 19.58 25.71 -23.46
C PRO A 75 20.22 26.22 -22.17
N ALA A 76 21.21 25.46 -21.67
CA ALA A 76 21.94 25.81 -20.45
C ALA A 76 23.37 25.26 -20.50
N PRO A 77 24.36 25.93 -19.86
CA PRO A 77 25.68 25.36 -19.68
C PRO A 77 25.59 24.08 -18.85
N TRP A 78 26.49 23.14 -19.11
CA TRP A 78 26.41 21.76 -18.59
C TRP A 78 26.18 21.67 -17.07
N PRO A 79 26.88 22.43 -16.20
CA PRO A 79 26.63 22.36 -14.75
C PRO A 79 25.23 22.83 -14.35
N ARG A 80 24.66 23.79 -15.10
CA ARG A 80 23.30 24.30 -14.83
C ARG A 80 22.22 23.40 -15.41
N LYS A 81 22.52 22.64 -16.47
CA LYS A 81 21.57 21.75 -17.14
C LYS A 81 20.94 20.75 -16.17
N ILE A 82 21.69 20.28 -15.17
CA ILE A 82 21.20 19.38 -14.11
C ILE A 82 19.94 19.96 -13.43
N PHE A 83 19.93 21.24 -13.06
CA PHE A 83 18.79 21.87 -12.39
C PHE A 83 17.54 21.96 -13.27
N PHE A 84 17.72 22.08 -14.59
CA PHE A 84 16.62 22.08 -15.56
C PHE A 84 16.07 20.67 -15.81
N VAL A 85 16.87 19.62 -15.57
CA VAL A 85 16.48 18.21 -15.72
C VAL A 85 15.91 17.61 -14.42
N LEU A 86 16.21 18.19 -13.25
CA LEU A 86 15.67 17.72 -11.97
C LEU A 86 14.14 17.46 -11.97
N PRO A 87 13.28 18.35 -12.51
CA PRO A 87 11.84 18.10 -12.53
C PRO A 87 11.45 16.85 -13.31
N ILE A 88 12.05 16.63 -14.49
CA ILE A 88 11.73 15.45 -15.31
C ILE A 88 12.31 14.18 -14.71
N TRP A 89 13.45 14.29 -14.02
CA TRP A 89 14.07 13.19 -13.30
C TRP A 89 13.23 12.76 -12.08
N PHE A 90 12.74 13.68 -11.26
CA PHE A 90 11.82 13.35 -10.16
C PHE A 90 10.50 12.77 -10.67
N LEU A 91 9.95 13.34 -11.76
CA LEU A 91 8.74 12.82 -12.39
C LEU A 91 8.92 11.36 -12.84
N PHE A 92 10.08 11.05 -13.43
CA PHE A 92 10.45 9.67 -13.76
C PHE A 92 10.42 8.76 -12.52
N LEU A 93 11.00 9.18 -11.39
CA LEU A 93 10.96 8.39 -10.14
C LEU A 93 9.54 8.19 -9.62
N THR A 94 8.66 9.18 -9.75
CA THR A 94 7.24 9.08 -9.39
C THR A 94 6.49 8.09 -10.26
N VAL A 95 6.69 8.15 -11.58
CA VAL A 95 6.07 7.20 -12.52
C VAL A 95 6.61 5.79 -12.29
N LEU A 96 7.91 5.65 -12.01
CA LEU A 96 8.52 4.37 -11.66
C LEU A 96 7.92 3.79 -10.37
N GLY A 97 7.79 4.60 -9.32
CA GLY A 97 7.16 4.18 -8.06
C GLY A 97 5.70 3.75 -8.23
N LEU A 98 4.94 4.51 -9.02
CA LEU A 98 3.56 4.16 -9.38
C LEU A 98 3.51 2.84 -10.17
N GLY A 99 4.41 2.64 -11.13
CA GLY A 99 4.52 1.40 -11.90
C GLY A 99 4.82 0.19 -11.01
N MET A 100 5.79 0.33 -10.10
CA MET A 100 6.11 -0.71 -9.11
C MET A 100 4.89 -1.05 -8.23
N PHE A 101 4.17 -0.03 -7.75
CA PHE A 101 2.96 -0.22 -6.94
C PHE A 101 1.86 -0.95 -7.72
N LEU A 102 1.59 -0.54 -8.97
CA LEU A 102 0.55 -1.14 -9.81
C LEU A 102 0.87 -2.57 -10.22
N LEU A 103 2.15 -2.87 -10.46
CA LEU A 103 2.62 -4.20 -10.83
C LEU A 103 2.90 -5.08 -9.61
N GLN A 104 2.68 -4.58 -8.39
CA GLN A 104 3.00 -5.26 -7.13
C GLN A 104 4.46 -5.75 -7.07
N ILE A 105 5.37 -4.99 -7.67
CA ILE A 105 6.81 -5.28 -7.68
C ILE A 105 7.43 -4.69 -6.41
N GLY A 106 8.08 -5.53 -5.61
CA GLY A 106 8.48 -5.20 -4.25
C GLY A 106 7.31 -5.35 -3.28
N THR A 107 7.58 -5.43 -1.98
CA THR A 107 6.47 -5.41 -1.02
C THR A 107 5.74 -4.09 -1.18
N VAL A 108 4.43 -4.15 -1.44
CA VAL A 108 3.47 -3.02 -1.47
C VAL A 108 3.32 -2.35 -0.09
N GLY A 109 4.41 -2.35 0.68
CA GLY A 109 4.55 -1.80 2.01
C GLY A 109 4.97 -0.34 2.01
N PRO A 110 5.47 0.14 3.16
CA PRO A 110 5.80 1.54 3.39
C PRO A 110 6.82 2.10 2.39
N PHE A 111 7.72 1.28 1.86
CA PHE A 111 8.78 1.75 0.94
C PHE A 111 8.22 2.32 -0.37
N ALA A 112 7.41 1.55 -1.11
CA ALA A 112 6.85 2.02 -2.38
C ALA A 112 5.95 3.26 -2.18
N ALA A 113 5.23 3.31 -1.06
CA ALA A 113 4.43 4.46 -0.68
C ALA A 113 5.30 5.70 -0.37
N LEU A 114 6.35 5.55 0.44
CA LEU A 114 7.30 6.63 0.77
C LEU A 114 8.07 7.10 -0.46
N TRP A 115 8.51 6.19 -1.32
CA TRP A 115 9.17 6.50 -2.58
C TRP A 115 8.27 7.31 -3.51
N THR A 116 7.04 6.85 -3.73
CA THR A 116 6.09 7.51 -4.62
C THR A 116 5.66 8.87 -4.06
N ALA A 117 5.38 8.94 -2.75
CA ALA A 117 5.01 10.20 -2.09
C ALA A 117 6.18 11.20 -2.09
N GLY A 118 7.38 10.75 -1.73
CA GLY A 118 8.59 11.57 -1.68
C GLY A 118 8.97 12.10 -3.07
N SER A 119 9.00 11.24 -4.08
CA SER A 119 9.28 11.66 -5.46
C SER A 119 8.19 12.57 -6.03
N ALA A 120 6.91 12.33 -5.72
CA ALA A 120 5.82 13.21 -6.14
C ALA A 120 5.95 14.60 -5.51
N LEU A 121 6.32 14.68 -4.22
CA LEU A 121 6.58 15.94 -3.53
C LEU A 121 7.79 16.67 -4.13
N LEU A 122 8.87 15.96 -4.46
CA LEU A 122 10.05 16.56 -5.09
C LEU A 122 9.74 17.04 -6.52
N THR A 123 8.98 16.25 -7.30
CA THR A 123 8.48 16.64 -8.62
C THR A 123 7.67 17.92 -8.53
N LEU A 124 6.76 17.98 -7.56
CA LEU A 124 5.94 19.15 -7.29
C LEU A 124 6.80 20.39 -7.01
N VAL A 125 7.73 20.28 -6.07
CA VAL A 125 8.61 21.40 -5.69
C VAL A 125 9.43 21.87 -6.89
N ALA A 126 10.01 20.93 -7.64
CA ALA A 126 10.83 21.23 -8.81
C ALA A 126 10.02 21.89 -9.94
N VAL A 127 8.86 21.33 -10.31
CA VAL A 127 7.97 21.89 -11.33
C VAL A 127 7.43 23.26 -10.90
N SER A 128 7.09 23.44 -9.62
CA SER A 128 6.66 24.73 -9.08
C SER A 128 7.78 25.75 -9.19
N PHE A 129 9.00 25.42 -8.75
CA PHE A 129 10.15 26.31 -8.84
C PHE A 129 10.44 26.73 -10.29
N VAL A 130 10.35 25.78 -11.23
CA VAL A 130 10.48 26.03 -12.67
C VAL A 130 9.38 26.98 -13.16
N GLY A 131 8.10 26.69 -12.86
CA GLY A 131 6.97 27.53 -13.26
C GLY A 131 7.03 28.94 -12.65
N LEU A 132 7.72 29.10 -11.51
CA LEU A 132 7.98 30.39 -10.85
C LEU A 132 9.19 31.15 -11.38
N ARG A 133 9.99 30.56 -12.26
CA ARG A 133 11.25 31.16 -12.71
C ARG A 133 11.37 31.21 -14.23
N MET A 134 10.49 30.52 -14.94
CA MET A 134 10.58 30.34 -16.39
C MET A 134 9.31 30.79 -17.09
N ASP A 135 9.50 31.56 -18.17
CA ASP A 135 8.41 31.94 -19.07
C ASP A 135 8.06 30.76 -19.97
N LEU A 136 6.93 30.12 -19.73
CA LEU A 136 6.44 29.05 -20.58
C LEU A 136 5.81 29.63 -21.87
N PRO A 137 5.98 28.98 -23.04
CA PRO A 137 5.28 29.38 -24.26
C PRO A 137 3.77 29.47 -24.05
N ALA A 138 3.10 30.44 -24.68
CA ALA A 138 1.66 30.68 -24.48
C ALA A 138 0.81 29.42 -24.68
N ARG A 139 1.12 28.63 -25.72
CA ARG A 139 0.47 27.35 -26.00
C ARG A 139 0.65 26.34 -24.84
N VAL A 140 1.87 26.20 -24.32
CA VAL A 140 2.17 25.29 -23.19
C VAL A 140 1.45 25.76 -21.93
N ARG A 141 1.41 27.06 -21.64
CA ARG A 141 0.66 27.62 -20.51
C ARG A 141 -0.81 27.26 -20.59
N GLY A 142 -1.43 27.40 -21.77
CA GLY A 142 -2.83 27.03 -22.01
C GLY A 142 -3.09 25.55 -21.70
N TRP A 143 -2.24 24.65 -22.20
CA TRP A 143 -2.33 23.21 -21.93
C TRP A 143 -2.17 22.89 -20.44
N VAL A 144 -1.15 23.44 -19.77
CA VAL A 144 -0.91 23.23 -18.34
C VAL A 144 -2.11 23.69 -17.52
N GLN A 145 -2.67 24.87 -17.81
CA GLN A 145 -3.86 25.36 -17.12
C GLN A 145 -5.10 24.50 -17.39
N GLY A 146 -5.28 24.02 -18.62
CA GLY A 146 -6.36 23.10 -18.98
C GLY A 146 -6.29 21.80 -18.18
N LEU A 147 -5.11 21.18 -18.16
CA LEU A 147 -4.84 19.94 -17.42
C LEU A 147 -5.01 20.11 -15.91
N LEU A 148 -4.50 21.20 -15.32
CA LEU A 148 -4.70 21.50 -13.90
C LEU A 148 -6.17 21.78 -13.57
N GLY A 149 -6.91 22.41 -14.47
CA GLY A 149 -8.35 22.61 -14.34
C GLY A 149 -9.11 21.28 -14.34
N LEU A 150 -8.78 20.38 -15.26
CA LEU A 150 -9.34 19.02 -15.30
C LEU A 150 -8.97 18.21 -14.06
N ALA A 151 -7.71 18.32 -13.59
CA ALA A 151 -7.24 17.68 -12.37
C ALA A 151 -8.02 18.16 -11.14
N GLY A 152 -8.17 19.47 -10.99
CA GLY A 152 -8.96 20.06 -9.90
C GLY A 152 -10.45 19.72 -9.98
N GLY A 153 -11.04 19.72 -11.18
CA GLY A 153 -12.45 19.37 -11.39
C GLY A 153 -12.75 17.91 -11.03
N SER A 154 -11.94 16.98 -11.54
CA SER A 154 -12.05 15.55 -11.22
C SER A 154 -11.73 15.26 -9.75
N GLY A 155 -10.77 15.95 -9.15
CA GLY A 155 -10.48 15.86 -7.71
C GLY A 155 -11.65 16.32 -6.83
N LEU A 156 -12.35 17.38 -7.24
CA LEU A 156 -13.54 17.87 -6.54
C LEU A 156 -14.68 16.85 -6.61
N ILE A 157 -14.94 16.30 -7.80
CA ILE A 157 -15.93 15.23 -7.99
C ILE A 157 -15.59 14.03 -7.09
N ALA A 158 -14.33 13.61 -7.08
CA ALA A 158 -13.87 12.51 -6.24
C ALA A 158 -14.13 12.75 -4.75
N GLY A 159 -13.76 13.94 -4.26
CA GLY A 159 -13.95 14.33 -2.86
C GLY A 159 -15.42 14.41 -2.46
N LEU A 160 -16.28 14.97 -3.32
CA LEU A 160 -17.73 15.02 -3.11
C LEU A 160 -18.37 13.64 -3.11
N LEU A 161 -18.02 12.77 -4.08
CA LEU A 161 -18.51 11.39 -4.12
C LEU A 161 -18.08 10.62 -2.87
N PHE A 162 -16.85 10.84 -2.39
CA PHE A 162 -16.36 10.20 -1.18
C PHE A 162 -17.08 10.69 0.07
N LEU A 163 -17.34 12.00 0.16
CA LEU A 163 -18.13 12.60 1.24
C LEU A 163 -19.56 12.04 1.24
N VAL A 164 -20.22 11.94 0.08
CA VAL A 164 -21.54 11.34 -0.05
C VAL A 164 -21.52 9.85 0.35
N ALA A 165 -20.50 9.09 -0.06
CA ALA A 165 -20.34 7.68 0.34
C ALA A 165 -20.29 7.53 1.87
N PHE A 166 -19.68 8.50 2.55
CA PHE A 166 -19.54 8.52 4.00
C PHE A 166 -20.79 9.03 4.75
N LEU A 167 -21.48 10.04 4.22
CA LEU A 167 -22.65 10.63 4.87
C LEU A 167 -23.91 9.78 4.71
N LEU A 168 -24.05 9.07 3.59
CA LEU A 168 -25.24 8.27 3.28
C LEU A 168 -25.55 7.14 4.29
N PRO A 169 -24.57 6.42 4.89
CA PRO A 169 -24.80 5.52 6.01
C PRO A 169 -25.30 6.23 7.28
N LEU A 170 -24.82 7.45 7.53
CA LEU A 170 -25.18 8.20 8.74
C LEU A 170 -26.64 8.66 8.74
N THR A 171 -27.23 8.86 7.55
CA THR A 171 -28.63 9.27 7.39
C THR A 171 -29.61 8.11 7.39
N ARG A 172 -29.15 6.85 7.22
CA ARG A 172 -30.01 5.67 7.14
C ARG A 172 -30.26 4.96 8.48
N GLY A 173 -29.91 5.58 9.60
CA GLY A 173 -29.99 4.96 10.93
C GLY A 173 -28.93 3.85 11.10
N PRO A 174 -28.78 3.29 12.32
CA PRO A 174 -27.93 2.12 12.50
C PRO A 174 -28.44 1.02 11.58
N ALA A 175 -27.57 0.46 10.75
CA ALA A 175 -27.88 -0.80 10.09
C ALA A 175 -28.37 -1.80 11.14
N PRO A 176 -29.38 -2.64 10.86
CA PRO A 176 -29.74 -3.71 11.77
C PRO A 176 -28.45 -4.44 12.14
N ALA A 177 -28.20 -4.61 13.44
CA ALA A 177 -27.09 -5.41 13.91
C ALA A 177 -27.20 -6.75 13.18
N PHE A 178 -26.24 -7.02 12.30
CA PHE A 178 -26.19 -8.27 11.57
C PHE A 178 -26.22 -9.39 12.62
N ALA A 179 -27.28 -10.20 12.61
CA ALA A 179 -27.17 -11.57 13.10
C ALA A 179 -25.99 -12.17 12.33
N GLY A 180 -24.91 -12.46 13.05
CA GLY A 180 -23.70 -13.00 12.45
C GLY A 180 -24.08 -14.19 11.56
N PHE A 181 -23.55 -14.21 10.34
CA PHE A 181 -23.46 -15.46 9.61
C PHE A 181 -22.76 -16.48 10.53
N PRO A 182 -23.34 -17.66 10.79
CA PRO A 182 -22.61 -18.71 11.49
C PRO A 182 -21.42 -19.08 10.60
N GLY A 183 -20.20 -18.67 10.99
CA GLY A 183 -18.98 -18.99 10.26
C GLY A 183 -17.84 -17.96 10.31
N SER A 184 -18.06 -16.71 10.75
CA SER A 184 -16.95 -15.75 10.93
C SER A 184 -16.41 -15.77 12.36
N PHE A 185 -15.40 -16.60 12.61
CA PHE A 185 -14.78 -16.73 13.93
C PHE A 185 -13.78 -15.61 14.23
N GLY A 186 -14.08 -14.79 15.23
CA GLY A 186 -13.07 -14.13 16.07
C GLY A 186 -12.55 -15.09 17.16
N PRO A 187 -11.45 -14.75 17.86
CA PRO A 187 -10.79 -15.66 18.79
C PRO A 187 -11.62 -15.77 20.08
N GLY A 188 -12.26 -16.94 20.30
CA GLY A 188 -12.89 -17.24 21.60
C GLY A 188 -14.18 -18.07 21.59
N GLY A 189 -14.69 -18.54 20.45
CA GLY A 189 -15.91 -19.36 20.41
C GLY A 189 -15.63 -20.84 20.19
N ALA A 190 -16.04 -21.70 21.13
CA ALA A 190 -16.03 -23.16 20.97
C ALA A 190 -16.95 -23.60 19.80
N PRO A 191 -16.63 -24.69 19.08
CA PRO A 191 -17.45 -25.16 17.97
C PRO A 191 -18.78 -25.78 18.46
N PRO A 192 -19.91 -25.57 17.74
CA PRO A 192 -21.15 -26.27 18.03
C PRO A 192 -21.07 -27.74 17.58
N GLY A 193 -21.53 -28.64 18.43
CA GLY A 193 -21.55 -30.08 18.19
C GLY A 193 -22.50 -30.48 17.05
N PHE A 194 -22.09 -31.50 16.29
CA PHE A 194 -22.93 -32.20 15.32
C PHE A 194 -24.11 -32.90 16.01
N PRO A 195 -25.35 -32.84 15.48
CA PRO A 195 -26.45 -33.65 15.99
C PRO A 195 -26.34 -35.06 15.42
N GLY A 196 -25.87 -36.00 16.24
CA GLY A 196 -26.10 -37.43 16.00
C GLY A 196 -27.55 -37.82 16.30
N PRO A 197 -28.08 -38.90 15.70
CA PRO A 197 -29.45 -39.36 15.98
C PRO A 197 -29.60 -39.79 17.43
N ARG A 198 -30.71 -39.38 18.04
CA ARG A 198 -31.12 -39.76 19.39
C ARG A 198 -31.46 -41.24 19.44
N GLU A 199 -30.74 -41.99 20.27
CA GLU A 199 -31.24 -43.25 20.83
C GLU A 199 -31.16 -43.22 22.36
N ALA A 200 -32.21 -43.77 22.94
CA ALA A 200 -32.58 -43.72 24.35
C ALA A 200 -31.68 -44.60 25.24
N PHE A 201 -31.78 -44.35 26.55
CA PHE A 201 -31.42 -45.13 27.76
C PHE A 201 -30.78 -44.10 28.72
N GLY A 202 -31.26 -43.85 29.93
CA GLY A 202 -31.72 -44.77 30.95
C GLY A 202 -31.11 -44.25 32.26
N GLU A 203 -31.98 -44.02 33.22
CA GLU A 203 -31.80 -43.41 34.54
C GLU A 203 -30.86 -44.22 35.46
N ALA A 204 -30.00 -43.54 36.25
CA ALA A 204 -29.70 -43.88 37.67
C ALA A 204 -28.42 -43.21 38.24
N SER A 205 -28.63 -42.39 39.29
CA SER A 205 -27.92 -42.44 40.60
C SER A 205 -26.44 -41.98 40.69
N ARG A 206 -25.88 -41.32 41.72
CA ARG A 206 -26.17 -41.13 43.16
C ARG A 206 -25.52 -39.83 43.72
N ALA A 207 -25.92 -39.49 44.95
CA ALA A 207 -25.61 -38.33 45.78
C ALA A 207 -24.28 -38.33 46.58
N PHE A 208 -23.94 -37.12 47.08
CA PHE A 208 -22.97 -36.56 48.08
C PHE A 208 -22.77 -37.34 49.44
N PRO A 209 -21.95 -36.91 50.47
CA PRO A 209 -20.63 -36.18 50.64
C PRO A 209 -19.80 -36.66 51.91
N PRO A 210 -19.06 -35.89 52.79
CA PRO A 210 -18.34 -34.58 52.77
C PRO A 210 -16.89 -34.52 53.42
N ALA A 211 -16.29 -33.30 53.41
CA ALA A 211 -15.33 -32.65 54.36
C ALA A 211 -13.82 -33.04 54.39
N GLY A 212 -12.87 -32.15 54.02
CA GLY A 212 -12.16 -31.14 54.86
C GLY A 212 -10.68 -31.08 54.38
N VAL A 213 -10.01 -29.93 54.15
CA VAL A 213 -9.11 -29.15 55.05
C VAL A 213 -8.82 -27.76 54.40
N PRO A 214 -8.59 -26.65 55.15
CA PRO A 214 -8.58 -25.28 54.62
C PRO A 214 -7.18 -24.73 54.27
N GLY A 215 -7.11 -23.80 53.29
CA GLY A 215 -5.90 -23.02 52.99
C GLY A 215 -6.02 -22.11 51.76
N GLU A 216 -6.27 -20.84 52.01
CA GLU A 216 -5.83 -19.64 51.26
C GLU A 216 -6.14 -19.47 49.76
N GLY A 217 -7.13 -18.60 49.48
CA GLY A 217 -6.76 -17.27 48.96
C GLY A 217 -6.77 -17.04 47.44
N LEU A 218 -7.90 -17.23 46.76
CA LEU A 218 -8.18 -16.51 45.50
C LEU A 218 -9.61 -15.95 45.54
N ARG A 219 -9.74 -14.68 45.92
CA ARG A 219 -10.96 -13.89 45.79
C ARG A 219 -11.37 -13.87 44.31
N ARG A 220 -12.46 -14.56 43.98
CA ARG A 220 -13.26 -14.29 42.78
C ARG A 220 -14.26 -13.19 43.15
N GLU A 221 -14.04 -12.01 42.58
CA GLU A 221 -15.07 -10.98 42.50
C GLU A 221 -16.32 -11.55 41.80
N PRO A 222 -17.54 -11.29 42.30
CA PRO A 222 -18.75 -11.66 41.58
C PRO A 222 -18.92 -10.74 40.37
N PHE A 223 -19.12 -11.33 39.18
CA PHE A 223 -19.60 -10.60 38.01
C PHE A 223 -20.91 -9.88 38.36
N ALA A 224 -20.81 -8.60 38.66
CA ALA A 224 -21.93 -7.69 38.73
C ALA A 224 -22.57 -7.55 37.35
N GLY A 225 -23.90 -7.41 37.34
CA GLY A 225 -24.78 -7.58 36.20
C GLY A 225 -24.38 -6.82 34.94
N GLY A 226 -24.47 -7.52 33.81
CA GLY A 226 -24.59 -6.87 32.50
C GLY A 226 -25.89 -6.06 32.45
N PRO A 227 -25.92 -4.96 31.68
CA PRO A 227 -27.11 -4.12 31.55
C PRO A 227 -28.27 -4.91 30.91
N PRO A 228 -29.54 -4.58 31.22
CA PRO A 228 -30.69 -5.26 30.63
C PRO A 228 -30.73 -5.09 29.11
N PRO A 229 -31.30 -6.07 28.36
CA PRO A 229 -31.38 -6.01 26.91
C PRO A 229 -32.44 -4.97 26.50
N GLY A 230 -32.00 -3.75 26.20
CA GLY A 230 -32.90 -2.67 25.80
C GLY A 230 -32.24 -1.39 25.29
N GLU A 231 -30.98 -1.12 25.62
CA GLU A 231 -30.26 0.00 25.04
C GLU A 231 -29.24 -0.49 24.01
N LEU A 232 -29.60 -0.36 22.73
CA LEU A 232 -28.63 -0.30 21.64
C LEU A 232 -27.65 0.82 21.99
N ALA A 233 -26.46 0.44 22.46
CA ALA A 233 -25.36 1.36 22.62
C ALA A 233 -25.22 2.13 21.29
N ARG A 234 -25.54 3.42 21.30
CA ARG A 234 -25.29 4.29 20.15
C ARG A 234 -23.79 4.25 19.92
N VAL A 235 -23.37 3.42 18.97
CA VAL A 235 -21.99 3.38 18.50
C VAL A 235 -21.70 4.78 17.97
N ARG A 236 -20.99 5.58 18.77
CA ARG A 236 -20.41 6.84 18.29
C ARG A 236 -19.37 6.43 17.28
N VAL A 237 -19.77 6.46 16.00
CA VAL A 237 -18.85 6.33 14.89
C VAL A 237 -17.92 7.54 14.98
N ALA A 238 -16.72 7.35 15.53
CA ALA A 238 -15.67 8.36 15.46
C ALA A 238 -15.54 8.80 13.99
N PRO A 239 -15.33 10.10 13.69
CA PRO A 239 -15.18 10.55 12.31
C PRO A 239 -14.13 9.67 11.65
N SER A 240 -14.57 8.82 10.73
CA SER A 240 -13.66 7.86 10.14
C SER A 240 -12.62 8.66 9.37
N THR A 241 -11.40 8.13 9.30
CA THR A 241 -10.30 8.68 8.48
C THR A 241 -10.74 9.02 7.05
N MET A 242 -11.83 8.42 6.57
CA MET A 242 -12.47 8.69 5.29
C MET A 242 -13.18 10.06 5.21
N ALA A 243 -13.93 10.47 6.24
CA ALA A 243 -14.60 11.78 6.23
C ALA A 243 -13.59 12.93 6.18
N ILE A 244 -12.51 12.77 6.95
CA ILE A 244 -11.38 13.70 6.98
C ILE A 244 -10.67 13.68 5.60
N GLY A 245 -10.41 12.50 5.03
CA GLY A 245 -9.82 12.36 3.71
C GLY A 245 -10.63 13.01 2.58
N GLY A 246 -11.94 12.78 2.53
CA GLY A 246 -12.83 13.39 1.51
C GLY A 246 -12.96 14.90 1.64
N GLY A 247 -13.04 15.40 2.87
CA GLY A 247 -13.06 16.85 3.15
C GLY A 247 -11.77 17.54 2.72
N ILE A 248 -10.62 16.96 3.07
CA ILE A 248 -9.30 17.48 2.66
C ILE A 248 -9.17 17.48 1.13
N LEU A 249 -9.48 16.36 0.46
CA LEU A 249 -9.42 16.28 -1.01
C LEU A 249 -10.30 17.32 -1.70
N SER A 250 -11.52 17.53 -1.20
CA SER A 250 -12.45 18.53 -1.74
C SER A 250 -11.92 19.95 -1.56
N ALA A 251 -11.41 20.27 -0.37
CA ALA A 251 -10.84 21.59 -0.08
C ALA A 251 -9.61 21.89 -0.96
N LEU A 252 -8.71 20.92 -1.14
CA LEU A 252 -7.54 21.06 -2.00
C LEU A 252 -7.92 21.23 -3.48
N SER A 253 -8.97 20.52 -3.92
CA SER A 253 -9.47 20.62 -5.29
C SER A 253 -10.12 21.97 -5.58
N LEU A 254 -10.87 22.53 -4.61
CA LEU A 254 -11.40 23.89 -4.69
C LEU A 254 -10.29 24.94 -4.73
N LEU A 255 -9.24 24.78 -3.91
CA LEU A 255 -8.06 25.66 -3.95
C LEU A 255 -7.36 25.61 -5.31
N ALA A 256 -7.20 24.41 -5.89
CA ALA A 256 -6.61 24.24 -7.21
C ALA A 256 -7.45 24.92 -8.30
N LEU A 257 -8.76 24.69 -8.33
CA LEU A 257 -9.68 25.32 -9.30
C LEU A 257 -9.72 26.85 -9.17
N GLY A 258 -9.85 27.35 -7.94
CA GLY A 258 -9.88 28.79 -7.66
C GLY A 258 -8.62 29.50 -8.15
N MET A 259 -7.47 28.83 -8.07
CA MET A 259 -6.22 29.41 -8.53
C MET A 259 -5.96 29.26 -10.03
N VAL A 260 -6.43 28.19 -10.69
CA VAL A 260 -6.49 28.13 -12.16
C VAL A 260 -7.32 29.30 -12.71
N PHE A 261 -8.45 29.59 -12.07
CA PHE A 261 -9.29 30.73 -12.44
C PHE A 261 -8.58 32.07 -12.20
N TRP A 262 -7.93 32.24 -11.04
CA TRP A 262 -7.16 33.45 -10.71
C TRP A 262 -6.00 33.69 -11.67
N THR A 263 -5.22 32.65 -12.01
CA THR A 263 -4.09 32.75 -12.96
C THR A 263 -4.55 33.06 -14.37
N ARG A 264 -5.65 32.44 -14.84
CA ARG A 264 -6.28 32.79 -16.12
C ARG A 264 -6.66 34.27 -16.21
N ARG A 265 -7.33 34.81 -15.18
CA ARG A 265 -7.68 36.24 -15.12
C ARG A 265 -6.47 37.16 -15.07
N ARG A 266 -5.39 36.73 -14.42
CA ARG A 266 -4.19 37.55 -14.29
C ARG A 266 -3.38 37.61 -15.59
N TRP A 267 -3.38 36.54 -16.38
CA TRP A 267 -2.64 36.45 -17.63
C TRP A 267 -3.46 36.83 -18.87
N SER A 268 -4.78 36.99 -18.76
CA SER A 268 -5.62 37.44 -19.88
C SER A 268 -5.40 38.90 -20.30
N GLY A 269 -4.50 39.64 -19.63
CA GLY A 269 -4.19 41.05 -19.92
C GLY A 269 -2.74 41.32 -20.33
N GLU A 270 -1.89 40.29 -20.48
CA GLU A 270 -0.48 40.46 -20.85
C GLU A 270 -0.32 39.99 -22.30
N GLU A 271 0.01 40.89 -23.23
CA GLU A 271 0.28 40.57 -24.64
C GLU A 271 1.28 39.41 -24.70
N SER A 272 0.87 38.30 -25.30
CA SER A 272 1.68 37.09 -25.36
C SER A 272 2.81 37.28 -26.36
N LEU A 273 3.91 37.89 -25.93
CA LEU A 273 5.18 37.74 -26.63
C LEU A 273 5.45 36.23 -26.74
N GLU A 274 5.53 35.75 -27.97
CA GLU A 274 5.83 34.38 -28.28
C GLU A 274 7.28 34.12 -27.87
N VAL A 275 7.46 33.64 -26.63
CA VAL A 275 8.78 33.24 -26.14
C VAL A 275 9.14 31.96 -26.88
N ASP A 276 9.86 32.12 -27.99
CA ASP A 276 10.57 31.02 -28.61
C ASP A 276 11.60 30.52 -27.60
N VAL A 277 11.53 29.23 -27.27
CA VAL A 277 12.46 28.59 -26.33
C VAL A 277 13.87 28.57 -26.93
N GLY A 278 14.01 28.80 -28.24
CA GLY A 278 15.28 28.88 -28.95
C GLY A 278 16.10 27.59 -28.86
N ALA A 279 15.44 26.50 -28.46
CA ALA A 279 16.06 25.22 -28.21
C ALA A 279 16.03 24.39 -29.48
N ASP A 280 17.20 24.07 -30.03
CA ASP A 280 17.35 23.02 -31.03
C ASP A 280 17.16 21.66 -30.33
N PRO A 281 16.03 20.94 -30.54
CA PRO A 281 15.76 19.70 -29.83
C PRO A 281 16.85 18.64 -30.10
N ALA A 282 17.45 18.65 -31.30
CA ALA A 282 18.50 17.69 -31.67
C ALA A 282 19.76 17.85 -30.81
N ARG A 283 20.02 19.06 -30.30
CA ARG A 283 21.14 19.34 -29.40
C ARG A 283 20.76 19.20 -27.93
N GLU A 284 19.57 19.62 -27.55
CA GLU A 284 19.18 19.73 -26.14
C GLU A 284 18.68 18.42 -25.54
N VAL A 285 18.07 17.53 -26.35
CA VAL A 285 17.65 16.19 -25.90
C VAL A 285 18.82 15.35 -25.38
N PRO A 286 19.91 15.12 -26.14
CA PRO A 286 21.03 14.32 -25.64
C PRO A 286 21.72 14.95 -24.43
N ARG A 287 21.77 16.29 -24.34
CA ARG A 287 22.28 16.98 -23.15
C ARG A 287 21.40 16.75 -21.92
N ALA A 288 20.08 16.76 -22.10
CA ALA A 288 19.12 16.47 -21.04
C ALA A 288 19.24 15.01 -20.59
N LEU A 289 19.34 14.06 -21.52
CA LEU A 289 19.56 12.65 -21.23
C LEU A 289 20.87 12.42 -20.50
N GLY A 290 21.97 13.06 -20.95
CA GLY A 290 23.26 12.98 -20.28
C GLY A 290 23.22 13.50 -18.84
N ALA A 291 22.59 14.67 -18.61
CA ALA A 291 22.40 15.21 -17.27
C ALA A 291 21.51 14.31 -16.39
N GLY A 292 20.44 13.74 -16.96
CA GLY A 292 19.59 12.75 -16.28
C GLY A 292 20.35 11.47 -15.93
N GLY A 293 21.21 10.99 -16.82
CA GLY A 293 22.09 9.85 -16.58
C GLY A 293 23.08 10.10 -15.44
N VAL A 294 23.68 11.30 -15.39
CA VAL A 294 24.55 11.71 -14.27
C VAL A 294 23.79 11.74 -12.95
N LEU A 295 22.58 12.29 -12.92
CA LEU A 295 21.72 12.29 -11.73
C LEU A 295 21.40 10.86 -11.25
N THR A 296 21.01 9.98 -12.17
CA THR A 296 20.73 8.57 -11.85
C THR A 296 21.97 7.86 -11.33
N LEU A 297 23.12 8.03 -11.99
CA LEU A 297 24.38 7.43 -11.55
C LEU A 297 24.78 7.93 -10.16
N ALA A 298 24.71 9.25 -9.93
CA ALA A 298 24.99 9.82 -8.62
C ALA A 298 24.05 9.27 -7.54
N ALA A 299 22.76 9.15 -7.83
CA ALA A 299 21.79 8.56 -6.91
C ALA A 299 22.10 7.08 -6.60
N LEU A 300 22.48 6.28 -7.61
CA LEU A 300 22.86 4.87 -7.42
C LEU A 300 24.15 4.73 -6.62
N LEU A 301 25.13 5.61 -6.81
CA LEU A 301 26.36 5.65 -6.03
C LEU A 301 26.10 6.05 -4.57
N ILE A 302 25.27 7.08 -4.35
CA ILE A 302 24.83 7.50 -3.01
C ILE A 302 24.06 6.36 -2.32
N ALA A 303 23.22 5.63 -3.06
CA ALA A 303 22.49 4.48 -2.53
C ALA A 303 23.43 3.38 -2.00
N GLN A 304 24.63 3.20 -2.59
CA GLN A 304 25.59 2.23 -2.06
C GLN A 304 26.13 2.58 -0.67
N LEU A 305 25.98 3.85 -0.23
CA LEU A 305 26.43 4.30 1.09
C LEU A 305 25.52 3.85 2.24
N ILE A 306 24.38 3.23 1.94
CA ILE A 306 23.45 2.68 2.94
C ILE A 306 23.46 1.15 2.82
N PRO A 307 24.43 0.46 3.45
CA PRO A 307 24.48 -1.00 3.43
C PRO A 307 23.37 -1.58 4.32
N VAL A 308 22.86 -2.77 3.95
CA VAL A 308 21.90 -3.53 4.76
C VAL A 308 22.52 -4.86 5.16
N PRO A 309 22.42 -5.29 6.43
CA PRO A 309 22.98 -6.55 6.90
C PRO A 309 22.32 -7.75 6.21
N ARG A 310 23.15 -8.71 5.79
CA ARG A 310 22.76 -9.96 5.12
C ARG A 310 23.21 -11.17 5.93
N THR A 311 22.86 -11.14 7.20
CA THR A 311 23.26 -12.18 8.14
C THR A 311 22.11 -13.13 8.41
N ASN A 312 22.45 -14.39 8.57
CA ASN A 312 21.54 -15.44 8.99
C ASN A 312 21.64 -15.59 10.51
N PRO A 313 20.54 -15.39 11.26
CA PRO A 313 20.50 -15.75 12.67
C PRO A 313 20.72 -17.27 12.85
N PRO A 314 21.05 -17.76 14.06
CA PRO A 314 21.17 -19.19 14.29
C PRO A 314 19.82 -19.90 14.11
N VAL A 315 19.84 -21.12 13.58
CA VAL A 315 18.65 -21.99 13.54
C VAL A 315 18.36 -22.49 14.96
N ARG A 316 17.11 -22.33 15.42
CA ARG A 316 16.68 -22.73 16.77
C ARG A 316 15.72 -23.92 16.78
N ALA A 317 15.07 -24.18 15.65
CA ALA A 317 14.15 -25.29 15.46
C ALA A 317 14.42 -25.95 14.11
N VAL A 318 14.34 -27.29 14.08
CA VAL A 318 14.42 -28.09 12.86
C VAL A 318 13.07 -28.77 12.65
N VAL A 319 12.50 -28.57 11.47
CA VAL A 319 11.22 -29.20 11.11
C VAL A 319 11.44 -30.67 10.77
N SER A 320 10.72 -31.56 11.44
CA SER A 320 10.65 -32.97 11.08
C SER A 320 9.58 -33.15 10.00
N TRP A 321 9.99 -32.95 8.74
CA TRP A 321 9.12 -33.06 7.57
C TRP A 321 8.42 -34.42 7.47
N ASP A 322 7.24 -34.43 6.85
CA ASP A 322 6.49 -35.66 6.57
C ASP A 322 7.29 -36.62 5.68
N SER A 323 7.99 -36.05 4.68
CA SER A 323 8.73 -36.73 3.64
C SER A 323 9.90 -35.88 3.12
N PRO A 324 10.93 -36.50 2.49
CA PRO A 324 12.01 -35.76 1.82
C PRO A 324 11.51 -34.86 0.68
N GLN A 325 10.41 -35.23 0.03
CA GLN A 325 9.85 -34.47 -1.09
C GLN A 325 9.31 -33.11 -0.63
N THR A 326 8.57 -33.07 0.48
CA THR A 326 8.08 -31.82 1.09
C THR A 326 9.24 -30.91 1.46
N GLN A 327 10.29 -31.48 2.08
CA GLN A 327 11.48 -30.74 2.44
C GLN A 327 12.16 -30.09 1.22
N VAL A 328 12.32 -30.84 0.13
CA VAL A 328 12.94 -30.32 -1.11
C VAL A 328 12.11 -29.21 -1.72
N LEU A 329 10.78 -29.37 -1.79
CA LEU A 329 9.89 -28.34 -2.31
C LEU A 329 9.93 -27.06 -1.46
N TRP A 330 9.91 -27.21 -0.13
CA TRP A 330 10.03 -26.09 0.81
C TRP A 330 11.38 -25.37 0.66
N GLN A 331 12.48 -26.11 0.62
CA GLN A 331 13.82 -25.54 0.48
C GLN A 331 13.99 -24.79 -0.83
N ARG A 332 13.40 -25.31 -1.92
CA ARG A 332 13.47 -24.70 -3.25
C ARG A 332 12.65 -23.41 -3.36
N ALA A 333 11.45 -23.37 -2.77
CA ALA A 333 10.49 -22.31 -3.05
C ALA A 333 10.23 -21.34 -1.89
N CYS A 334 10.50 -21.74 -0.64
CA CYS A 334 10.04 -21.03 0.56
C CYS A 334 11.19 -20.63 1.50
N ALA A 335 12.20 -21.48 1.64
CA ALA A 335 13.21 -21.33 2.69
C ALA A 335 14.05 -20.05 2.58
N ASP A 336 14.29 -19.53 1.37
CA ASP A 336 15.09 -18.31 1.20
C ASP A 336 14.48 -17.10 1.94
N CYS A 337 13.16 -17.03 2.12
CA CYS A 337 12.49 -15.97 2.89
C CYS A 337 11.89 -16.43 4.24
N HIS A 338 11.54 -17.70 4.39
CA HIS A 338 10.83 -18.24 5.58
C HIS A 338 11.70 -19.10 6.50
N SER A 339 13.02 -18.91 6.45
CA SER A 339 13.98 -19.57 7.32
C SER A 339 15.12 -18.63 7.73
N ASN A 340 15.90 -19.03 8.73
CA ASN A 340 17.18 -18.41 9.05
C ASN A 340 18.30 -18.87 8.11
N GLU A 341 18.03 -19.74 7.13
CA GLU A 341 19.01 -20.31 6.20
C GLU A 341 18.95 -19.66 4.82
N THR A 342 18.59 -18.37 4.77
CA THR A 342 18.51 -17.60 3.52
C THR A 342 19.82 -17.68 2.74
N ARG A 343 19.75 -18.12 1.49
CA ARG A 343 20.87 -17.96 0.55
C ARG A 343 20.83 -16.54 0.02
N TRP A 344 21.93 -15.81 0.14
CA TRP A 344 22.03 -14.41 -0.29
C TRP A 344 22.77 -14.31 -1.63
N PRO A 345 22.09 -14.17 -2.78
CA PRO A 345 22.74 -14.03 -4.08
C PRO A 345 23.65 -12.81 -4.16
N TRP A 346 24.59 -12.80 -5.11
CA TRP A 346 25.57 -11.71 -5.25
C TRP A 346 24.93 -10.31 -5.39
N TYR A 347 23.80 -10.21 -6.09
CA TYR A 347 23.12 -8.92 -6.32
C TYR A 347 22.54 -8.32 -5.04
N THR A 348 22.37 -9.13 -3.98
CA THR A 348 21.95 -8.63 -2.67
C THR A 348 23.02 -7.75 -2.02
N ALA A 349 24.24 -7.69 -2.56
CA ALA A 349 25.26 -6.76 -2.12
C ALA A 349 25.14 -5.35 -2.72
N ILE A 350 24.27 -5.14 -3.72
CA ILE A 350 24.23 -3.90 -4.51
C ILE A 350 22.88 -3.21 -4.30
N ALA A 351 22.88 -1.95 -3.90
CA ALA A 351 21.64 -1.17 -3.79
C ALA A 351 21.10 -0.81 -5.18
N PRO A 352 19.77 -0.73 -5.38
CA PRO A 352 18.71 -0.91 -4.38
C PRO A 352 18.28 -2.37 -4.17
N ALA A 353 18.83 -3.33 -4.92
CA ALA A 353 18.44 -4.74 -4.81
C ALA A 353 18.68 -5.30 -3.41
N SER A 354 19.79 -4.92 -2.77
CA SER A 354 20.11 -5.25 -1.37
C SER A 354 18.99 -4.88 -0.39
N TRP A 355 18.41 -3.68 -0.53
CA TRP A 355 17.36 -3.19 0.33
C TRP A 355 16.06 -3.96 0.15
N LEU A 356 15.68 -4.21 -1.11
CA LEU A 356 14.46 -4.94 -1.45
C LEU A 356 14.53 -6.39 -0.95
N THR A 357 15.63 -7.11 -1.22
CA THR A 357 15.78 -8.49 -0.77
C THR A 357 15.82 -8.59 0.75
N ALA A 358 16.53 -7.68 1.43
CA ALA A 358 16.55 -7.69 2.89
C ALA A 358 15.18 -7.38 3.50
N LEU A 359 14.42 -6.47 2.90
CA LEU A 359 13.04 -6.20 3.31
C LEU A 359 12.15 -7.44 3.14
N HIS A 360 12.21 -8.09 1.98
CA HIS A 360 11.47 -9.32 1.69
C HIS A 360 11.79 -10.44 2.68
N VAL A 361 13.07 -10.69 2.95
CA VAL A 361 13.49 -11.72 3.90
C VAL A 361 13.03 -11.38 5.32
N ASN A 362 13.14 -10.11 5.74
CA ASN A 362 12.68 -9.68 7.06
C ASN A 362 11.17 -9.80 7.22
N GLU A 363 10.38 -9.34 6.24
CA GLU A 363 8.93 -9.46 6.24
C GLU A 363 8.49 -10.93 6.16
N GLY A 364 9.16 -11.75 5.34
CA GLY A 364 8.93 -13.19 5.23
C GLY A 364 9.14 -13.90 6.56
N ARG A 365 10.28 -13.67 7.22
CA ARG A 365 10.58 -14.23 8.55
C ARG A 365 9.62 -13.74 9.64
N GLN A 366 9.16 -12.49 9.58
CA GLN A 366 8.16 -11.96 10.52
C GLN A 366 6.79 -12.62 10.36
N ALA A 367 6.38 -12.91 9.12
CA ALA A 367 5.13 -13.61 8.83
C ALA A 367 5.21 -15.10 9.21
N LEU A 368 6.32 -15.75 8.87
CA LEU A 368 6.60 -17.15 9.17
C LEU A 368 8.11 -17.43 9.10
N ASN A 369 8.67 -18.01 10.17
CA ASN A 369 10.06 -18.48 10.18
C ASN A 369 10.14 -19.87 10.80
N LEU A 370 10.29 -20.90 9.96
CA LEU A 370 10.33 -22.29 10.44
C LEU A 370 11.62 -22.63 11.19
N SER A 371 12.69 -21.84 11.04
CA SER A 371 13.92 -22.02 11.81
C SER A 371 13.82 -21.52 13.25
N GLU A 372 12.78 -20.76 13.59
CA GLU A 372 12.52 -20.23 14.94
C GLU A 372 11.28 -20.89 15.59
N LEU A 373 10.45 -21.58 14.80
CA LEU A 373 9.19 -22.14 15.24
C LEU A 373 9.33 -23.60 15.66
N ASP A 374 9.41 -23.83 16.98
CA ASP A 374 9.34 -25.19 17.54
C ASP A 374 7.90 -25.73 17.46
N LEU A 375 7.61 -26.48 16.39
CA LEU A 375 6.29 -27.08 16.17
C LEU A 375 5.86 -27.96 17.36
N ALA A 376 6.77 -28.65 18.04
CA ALA A 376 6.43 -29.54 19.15
C ALA A 376 5.83 -28.79 20.35
N ARG A 377 6.09 -27.48 20.47
CA ARG A 377 5.54 -26.62 21.55
C ARG A 377 4.21 -25.96 21.20
N LEU A 378 3.74 -26.10 19.96
CA LEU A 378 2.48 -25.50 19.52
C LEU A 378 1.29 -26.41 19.84
N SER A 379 0.16 -25.81 20.23
CA SER A 379 -1.09 -26.56 20.38
C SER A 379 -1.57 -27.11 19.02
N PRO A 380 -2.27 -28.26 18.99
CA PRO A 380 -2.78 -28.83 17.74
C PRO A 380 -3.63 -27.85 16.91
N ALA A 381 -4.47 -27.05 17.59
CA ALA A 381 -5.28 -26.03 16.92
C ALA A 381 -4.42 -24.94 16.26
N ARG A 382 -3.30 -24.54 16.88
CA ARG A 382 -2.38 -23.55 16.30
C ARG A 382 -1.62 -24.13 15.10
N LYS A 383 -1.17 -25.38 15.19
CA LYS A 383 -0.53 -26.08 14.06
C LYS A 383 -1.47 -26.18 12.86
N ALA A 384 -2.69 -26.67 13.08
CA ALA A 384 -3.69 -26.81 12.02
C ALA A 384 -4.04 -25.47 11.35
N ARG A 385 -4.21 -24.41 12.16
CA ARG A 385 -4.45 -23.06 11.63
C ARG A 385 -3.28 -22.56 10.79
N LEU A 386 -2.04 -22.76 11.23
CA LEU A 386 -0.86 -22.31 10.50
C LEU A 386 -0.67 -23.09 9.19
N ALA A 387 -0.87 -24.41 9.21
CA ALA A 387 -0.83 -25.24 8.01
C ALA A 387 -1.87 -24.79 6.97
N GLU A 388 -3.09 -24.47 7.41
CA GLU A 388 -4.15 -23.99 6.52
C GLU A 388 -3.85 -22.57 5.97
N GLU A 389 -3.29 -21.68 6.79
CA GLU A 389 -2.82 -20.37 6.33
C GLU A 389 -1.74 -20.50 5.25
N ILE A 390 -0.76 -21.39 5.45
CA ILE A 390 0.28 -21.67 4.46
C ILE A 390 -0.31 -22.28 3.19
N ALA A 391 -1.21 -23.26 3.33
CA ALA A 391 -1.87 -23.87 2.19
C ALA A 391 -2.66 -22.86 1.36
N GLN A 392 -3.34 -21.93 2.02
CA GLN A 392 -4.13 -20.90 1.36
C GLN A 392 -3.28 -19.93 0.54
N VAL A 393 -2.10 -19.53 1.04
CA VAL A 393 -1.19 -18.63 0.29
C VAL A 393 -0.50 -19.33 -0.89
N ILE A 394 -0.32 -20.66 -0.81
CA ILE A 394 0.15 -21.46 -1.94
C ILE A 394 -0.97 -21.62 -2.98
N ARG A 395 -2.18 -22.01 -2.57
CA ARG A 395 -3.33 -22.22 -3.46
C ARG A 395 -3.74 -20.97 -4.23
N ASN A 396 -3.71 -19.81 -3.58
CA ASN A 396 -4.07 -18.55 -4.24
C ASN A 396 -2.94 -17.98 -5.12
N GLY A 397 -1.77 -18.62 -5.16
CA GLY A 397 -0.62 -18.19 -5.97
C GLY A 397 0.09 -16.95 -5.47
N SER A 398 -0.17 -16.50 -4.24
CA SER A 398 0.53 -15.35 -3.65
C SER A 398 1.99 -15.65 -3.29
N MET A 399 2.31 -16.94 -3.08
CA MET A 399 3.66 -17.41 -2.83
C MET A 399 4.02 -18.57 -3.79
N PRO A 400 5.25 -18.58 -4.36
CA PRO A 400 6.24 -17.51 -4.30
C PRO A 400 5.81 -16.26 -5.09
N PRO A 401 6.20 -15.03 -4.67
CA PRO A 401 5.84 -13.80 -5.36
C PRO A 401 6.37 -13.76 -6.81
N ALA A 402 5.63 -13.10 -7.71
CA ALA A 402 5.99 -13.06 -9.13
C ALA A 402 7.35 -12.39 -9.40
N ASP A 403 7.70 -11.36 -8.64
CA ASP A 403 8.98 -10.67 -8.73
C ASP A 403 10.15 -11.54 -8.24
N TYR A 404 9.94 -12.36 -7.21
CA TYR A 404 10.90 -13.39 -6.80
C TYR A 404 11.16 -14.39 -7.93
N LEU A 405 10.10 -14.86 -8.60
CA LEU A 405 10.21 -15.82 -9.71
C LEU A 405 10.91 -15.27 -10.97
N LEU A 406 11.07 -13.95 -11.11
CA LEU A 406 11.87 -13.37 -12.20
C LEU A 406 13.37 -13.66 -12.05
N THR A 407 13.84 -13.77 -10.80
CA THR A 407 15.25 -14.02 -10.47
C THR A 407 15.51 -15.45 -9.99
N HIS A 408 14.44 -16.17 -9.59
CA HIS A 408 14.48 -17.55 -9.14
C HIS A 408 13.43 -18.41 -9.89
N PRO A 409 13.59 -18.63 -11.20
CA PRO A 409 12.65 -19.43 -11.98
C PRO A 409 12.52 -20.87 -11.45
N GLU A 410 13.56 -21.41 -10.80
CA GLU A 410 13.57 -22.73 -10.16
C GLU A 410 12.60 -22.86 -8.98
N ALA A 411 12.19 -21.75 -8.37
CA ALA A 411 11.21 -21.74 -7.29
C ALA A 411 9.76 -21.86 -7.78
N ARG A 412 9.53 -21.83 -9.10
CA ARG A 412 8.20 -21.92 -9.69
C ARG A 412 7.61 -23.32 -9.48
N LEU A 413 6.59 -23.40 -8.62
CA LEU A 413 5.85 -24.65 -8.37
C LEU A 413 4.84 -24.91 -9.49
N THR A 414 4.87 -26.11 -10.07
CA THR A 414 3.77 -26.65 -10.89
C THR A 414 2.53 -26.89 -10.02
N ASP A 415 1.36 -27.02 -10.64
CA ASP A 415 0.12 -27.26 -9.87
C ASP A 415 0.16 -28.57 -9.07
N LEU A 416 0.82 -29.61 -9.63
CA LEU A 416 1.08 -30.85 -8.90
C LEU A 416 2.03 -30.64 -7.71
N GLU A 417 3.13 -29.91 -7.88
CA GLU A 417 4.07 -29.62 -6.79
C GLU A 417 3.44 -28.74 -5.70
N LYS A 418 2.53 -27.82 -6.05
CA LYS A 418 1.76 -27.05 -5.07
C LYS A 418 0.92 -27.98 -4.21
N GLU A 419 0.17 -28.90 -4.82
CA GLU A 419 -0.69 -29.83 -4.09
C GLU A 419 0.13 -30.74 -3.17
N LEU A 420 1.25 -31.27 -3.68
CA LEU A 420 2.17 -32.11 -2.90
C LEU A 420 2.79 -31.34 -1.73
N LEU A 421 3.19 -30.08 -1.94
CA LEU A 421 3.71 -29.23 -0.88
C LEU A 421 2.64 -28.91 0.17
N ILE A 422 1.40 -28.61 -0.25
CA ILE A 422 0.28 -28.34 0.65
C ILE A 422 -0.02 -29.55 1.51
N GLN A 423 -0.17 -30.73 0.89
CA GLN A 423 -0.42 -31.97 1.60
C GLN A 423 0.71 -32.28 2.59
N GLY A 424 1.96 -32.20 2.13
CA GLY A 424 3.13 -32.44 2.98
C GLY A 424 3.21 -31.49 4.18
N ILE A 425 2.87 -30.22 4.00
CA ILE A 425 2.80 -29.25 5.11
C ILE A 425 1.70 -29.62 6.10
N GLN A 426 0.50 -29.99 5.63
CA GLN A 426 -0.59 -30.42 6.51
C GLN A 426 -0.24 -31.69 7.30
N GLU A 427 0.42 -32.65 6.65
CA GLU A 427 0.90 -33.87 7.30
C GLU A 427 2.03 -33.57 8.30
N THR A 428 3.00 -32.72 7.94
CA THR A 428 4.10 -32.30 8.83
C THR A 428 3.57 -31.62 10.09
N PHE A 429 2.51 -30.81 9.97
CA PHE A 429 1.94 -30.04 11.08
C PHE A 429 0.88 -30.82 11.89
N SER A 430 0.46 -32.01 11.44
CA SER A 430 -0.47 -32.87 12.20
C SER A 430 0.25 -33.86 13.13
N ARG A 431 1.54 -34.11 12.89
CA ARG A 431 2.45 -34.80 13.82
C ARG A 431 2.73 -33.93 15.05
#